data_AF-A0A1H9XMU1-F1
#
_entry.id   AF-A0A1H9XMU1-F1
#
_cell.length_a   1.000
_cell.length_b   1.000
_cell.length_c   1.000
_cell.angle_alpha   90.00
_cell.angle_beta   90.00
_cell.angle_gamma   90.00
#
_symmetry.space_group_name_H-M   'P 1'
#
loop_
_entity.id
_entity.type
_entity.pdbx_description
1 polymer ?
#
loop_
_entity_poly.entity_id
_entity_poly.type
_entity_poly.pdbx_seq_one_letter_code
_entity_poly.pdbx_strand_id
1 'polypeptide(L)'
;MKRPLILAACFALLAGCSGSGHDAAHTGHAGHELAPTTPASASAPAPAPASASGAAPAVGDYNLADVMFLQMAMANHNRGIELVHLADKRPIREDLRNLTAAIRLTQEQELDQMKKWLTEWSQSTDVNPDPNAHAHHGGMPVTDAAALADLAKLPDSEFEKQFIALLTAHQHNAVEFALTEGKDGASAPVKAFADKVVKSRSGQIQLLLKYQQ
;
A
#
# COMPACT_ATOMS: atom_id res chain seq x y z
N MET A 1 6.26 -5.50 42.60
CA MET A 1 4.86 -5.52 42.13
C MET A 1 4.12 -4.32 42.70
N LYS A 2 3.92 -3.25 41.92
CA LYS A 2 3.02 -2.13 42.23
C LYS A 2 2.46 -1.62 40.89
N ARG A 3 1.17 -1.86 40.64
CA ARG A 3 0.43 -1.39 39.45
C ARG A 3 -0.26 -0.08 39.78
N PRO A 4 -0.11 0.99 39.00
CA PRO A 4 -1.02 2.14 39.07
C PRO A 4 -2.26 1.95 38.19
N LEU A 5 -3.38 2.42 38.73
CA LEU A 5 -4.76 2.30 38.27
C LEU A 5 -5.16 3.51 37.40
N ILE A 6 -5.70 3.21 36.21
CA ILE A 6 -6.81 3.84 35.44
C ILE A 6 -7.00 5.37 35.51
N LEU A 7 -7.02 6.02 34.34
CA LEU A 7 -8.13 6.93 33.98
C LEU A 7 -8.35 6.96 32.46
N ALA A 8 -9.43 6.31 32.01
CA ALA A 8 -9.94 6.43 30.66
C ALA A 8 -10.90 7.63 30.62
N ALA A 9 -10.62 8.61 29.76
CA ALA A 9 -11.51 9.73 29.48
C ALA A 9 -12.07 9.56 28.06
N CYS A 10 -13.31 9.09 27.95
CA CYS A 10 -14.09 9.14 26.72
C CYS A 10 -14.64 10.56 26.54
N PHE A 11 -14.20 11.27 25.51
CA PHE A 11 -14.89 12.46 25.01
C PHE A 11 -15.72 12.07 23.80
N ALA A 12 -17.05 12.04 23.97
CA ALA A 12 -18.01 12.01 22.89
C ALA A 12 -18.38 13.45 22.53
N LEU A 13 -18.26 13.80 21.25
CA LEU A 13 -18.77 15.06 20.69
C LEU A 13 -19.83 14.71 19.64
N LEU A 14 -21.07 15.12 19.90
CA LEU A 14 -22.18 15.19 18.95
C LEU A 14 -22.40 16.64 18.51
N ALA A 15 -22.58 16.85 17.20
CA ALA A 15 -23.41 17.88 16.53
C ALA A 15 -23.17 17.71 15.00
N GLY A 16 -24.14 17.39 14.14
CA GLY A 16 -25.27 18.23 13.66
C GLY A 16 -24.81 18.99 12.38
N CYS A 17 -25.53 19.21 11.28
CA CYS A 17 -26.90 19.00 10.82
C CYS A 17 -26.92 19.04 9.27
N SER A 18 -28.03 18.58 8.69
CA SER A 18 -28.38 18.50 7.26
C SER A 18 -28.38 19.80 6.47
N GLY A 19 -28.27 19.67 5.14
CA GLY A 19 -28.68 20.67 4.15
C GLY A 19 -29.21 19.99 2.88
N SER A 20 -30.50 20.18 2.59
CA SER A 20 -31.21 19.69 1.40
C SER A 20 -31.28 20.75 0.29
N GLY A 21 -31.40 20.27 -0.95
CA GLY A 21 -32.16 20.95 -2.02
C GLY A 21 -31.32 21.46 -3.20
N HIS A 22 -31.58 20.96 -4.41
CA HIS A 22 -32.47 21.64 -5.38
C HIS A 22 -32.71 20.76 -6.62
N ASP A 23 -33.98 20.53 -6.92
CA ASP A 23 -34.49 20.05 -8.21
C ASP A 23 -34.36 21.13 -9.29
N ALA A 24 -34.09 20.73 -10.52
CA ALA A 24 -34.47 21.50 -11.71
C ALA A 24 -34.77 20.55 -12.87
N ALA A 25 -36.06 20.31 -13.08
CA ALA A 25 -36.60 19.75 -14.31
C ALA A 25 -36.56 20.80 -15.44
N HIS A 26 -36.34 20.36 -16.67
CA HIS A 26 -36.65 21.15 -17.87
C HIS A 26 -37.45 20.30 -18.85
N THR A 27 -38.64 20.80 -19.19
CA THR A 27 -39.62 20.24 -20.13
C THR A 27 -39.59 20.97 -21.48
N GLY A 28 -39.99 20.26 -22.55
CA GLY A 28 -40.42 20.81 -23.87
C GLY A 28 -39.53 20.34 -25.04
N HIS A 29 -40.02 19.97 -26.24
CA HIS A 29 -41.32 20.11 -26.90
C HIS A 29 -41.43 19.10 -28.06
N ALA A 30 -42.65 18.77 -28.51
CA ALA A 30 -42.95 17.83 -29.60
C ALA A 30 -42.85 18.49 -31.01
N GLY A 31 -42.59 17.70 -32.06
CA GLY A 31 -42.76 18.15 -33.45
C GLY A 31 -42.24 17.23 -34.57
N HIS A 32 -43.19 16.51 -35.19
CA HIS A 32 -43.38 16.20 -36.62
C HIS A 32 -42.45 15.28 -37.45
N GLU A 33 -43.13 14.37 -38.14
CA GLU A 33 -42.76 13.35 -39.14
C GLU A 33 -42.16 13.91 -40.45
N LEU A 34 -41.23 13.17 -41.08
CA LEU A 34 -41.19 12.75 -42.51
C LEU A 34 -39.85 12.04 -42.84
N ALA A 35 -39.92 10.80 -43.37
CA ALA A 35 -38.83 10.05 -44.02
C ALA A 35 -38.51 10.68 -45.42
N PRO A 36 -37.40 10.37 -46.15
CA PRO A 36 -36.80 9.04 -46.32
C PRO A 36 -35.27 8.94 -46.63
N THR A 37 -34.84 7.69 -46.87
CA THR A 37 -33.63 7.21 -47.56
C THR A 37 -32.28 7.13 -46.82
N THR A 38 -31.83 5.89 -46.69
CA THR A 38 -30.52 5.39 -46.24
C THR A 38 -29.36 5.84 -47.14
N PRO A 39 -28.17 6.03 -46.55
CA PRO A 39 -27.07 5.15 -46.89
C PRO A 39 -26.41 4.54 -45.65
N ALA A 40 -25.92 3.31 -45.79
CA ALA A 40 -25.19 2.58 -44.76
C ALA A 40 -23.96 3.37 -44.31
N SER A 41 -23.91 3.70 -43.01
CA SER A 41 -22.76 4.31 -42.35
C SER A 41 -22.30 3.36 -41.24
N ALA A 42 -21.02 3.02 -41.25
CA ALA A 42 -20.39 2.07 -40.34
C ALA A 42 -20.58 2.54 -38.89
N SER A 43 -21.20 1.70 -38.06
CA SER A 43 -21.31 1.94 -36.62
C SER A 43 -19.94 1.78 -35.97
N ALA A 44 -19.34 2.88 -35.53
CA ALA A 44 -18.30 2.85 -34.51
C ALA A 44 -18.94 2.39 -33.18
N PRO A 45 -18.31 1.48 -32.41
CA PRO A 45 -18.84 1.08 -31.12
C PRO A 45 -18.73 2.24 -30.12
N ALA A 46 -19.78 2.46 -29.34
CA ALA A 46 -19.80 3.42 -28.24
C ALA A 46 -18.71 3.06 -27.20
N PRO A 47 -18.06 4.05 -26.56
CA PRO A 47 -17.13 3.77 -25.48
C PRO A 47 -17.88 3.11 -24.31
N ALA A 48 -17.35 1.97 -23.84
CA ALA A 48 -17.84 1.32 -22.64
C ALA A 48 -17.71 2.29 -21.44
N PRO A 49 -18.65 2.26 -20.47
CA PRO A 49 -18.54 3.10 -19.28
C PRO A 49 -17.27 2.73 -18.52
N ALA A 50 -16.52 3.73 -18.10
CA ALA A 50 -15.39 3.56 -17.20
C ALA A 50 -15.88 2.87 -15.93
N SER A 51 -15.39 1.65 -15.67
CA SER A 51 -15.65 0.94 -14.43
C SER A 51 -15.26 1.82 -13.25
N ALA A 52 -16.24 2.21 -12.45
CA ALA A 52 -15.98 2.77 -11.13
C ALA A 52 -15.11 1.76 -10.37
N SER A 53 -13.99 2.24 -9.81
CA SER A 53 -13.14 1.48 -8.89
C SER A 53 -13.96 1.17 -7.64
N GLY A 54 -14.74 0.10 -7.70
CA GLY A 54 -15.46 -0.49 -6.57
C GLY A 54 -14.54 -1.49 -5.87
N ALA A 55 -14.63 -1.55 -4.55
CA ALA A 55 -13.94 -2.56 -3.75
C ALA A 55 -14.21 -3.96 -4.33
N ALA A 56 -13.17 -4.79 -4.41
CA ALA A 56 -13.31 -6.15 -4.96
C ALA A 56 -14.33 -6.94 -4.11
N PRO A 57 -15.20 -7.76 -4.75
CA PRO A 57 -16.16 -8.58 -4.03
C PRO A 57 -15.42 -9.53 -3.07
N ALA A 58 -15.91 -9.62 -1.83
CA ALA A 58 -15.32 -10.48 -0.80
C ALA A 58 -15.62 -11.97 -1.04
N VAL A 59 -14.63 -12.82 -0.75
CA VAL A 59 -14.73 -14.27 -0.66
C VAL A 59 -14.62 -14.62 0.83
N GLY A 60 -15.76 -14.71 1.53
CA GLY A 60 -15.76 -14.81 2.99
C GLY A 60 -15.27 -13.51 3.64
N ASP A 61 -14.28 -13.60 4.54
CA ASP A 61 -13.78 -12.48 5.35
C ASP A 61 -12.62 -11.70 4.71
N TYR A 62 -12.28 -11.97 3.44
CA TYR A 62 -11.22 -11.29 2.69
C TYR A 62 -11.63 -11.11 1.22
N ASN A 63 -10.94 -10.25 0.48
CA ASN A 63 -11.12 -10.04 -0.95
C ASN A 63 -9.79 -10.10 -1.69
N LEU A 64 -9.81 -9.85 -3.00
CA LEU A 64 -8.60 -9.87 -3.82
C LEU A 64 -7.57 -8.82 -3.39
N ALA A 65 -8.00 -7.65 -2.90
CA ALA A 65 -7.09 -6.61 -2.45
C ALA A 65 -6.27 -7.09 -1.24
N ASP A 66 -6.89 -7.79 -0.28
CA ASP A 66 -6.17 -8.39 0.85
C ASP A 66 -5.06 -9.33 0.37
N VAL A 67 -5.37 -10.23 -0.57
CA VAL A 67 -4.41 -11.21 -1.11
C VAL A 67 -3.25 -10.50 -1.82
N MET A 68 -3.57 -9.53 -2.67
CA MET A 68 -2.57 -8.77 -3.42
C MET A 68 -1.67 -7.94 -2.51
N PHE A 69 -2.26 -7.28 -1.51
CA PHE A 69 -1.50 -6.54 -0.51
C PHE A 69 -0.52 -7.46 0.23
N LEU A 70 -0.98 -8.61 0.73
CA LEU A 70 -0.11 -9.54 1.46
C LEU A 70 1.05 -10.05 0.59
N GLN A 71 0.77 -10.43 -0.67
CA GLN A 71 1.82 -10.88 -1.59
C GLN A 71 2.84 -9.77 -1.89
N MET A 72 2.37 -8.57 -2.23
CA MET A 72 3.25 -7.43 -2.53
C MET A 72 4.03 -6.97 -1.30
N ALA A 73 3.39 -6.94 -0.14
CA ALA A 73 4.04 -6.63 1.13
C ALA A 73 5.12 -7.67 1.42
N MET A 74 4.88 -8.98 1.25
CA MET A 74 5.91 -10.00 1.44
C MET A 74 7.13 -9.78 0.54
N ALA A 75 6.94 -9.50 -0.76
CA ALA A 75 8.05 -9.18 -1.65
C ALA A 75 8.81 -7.92 -1.22
N ASN A 76 8.10 -6.88 -0.80
CA ASN A 76 8.71 -5.68 -0.27
C ASN A 76 9.51 -5.97 1.02
N HIS A 77 9.00 -6.79 1.94
CA HIS A 77 9.70 -7.16 3.17
C HIS A 77 10.98 -7.94 2.89
N ASN A 78 10.95 -8.91 1.97
CA ASN A 78 12.17 -9.63 1.57
C ASN A 78 13.24 -8.66 1.03
N ARG A 79 12.83 -7.70 0.19
CA ARG A 79 13.74 -6.68 -0.32
C ARG A 79 14.27 -5.74 0.78
N GLY A 80 13.44 -5.38 1.74
CA GLY A 80 13.84 -4.58 2.90
C GLY A 80 14.86 -5.30 3.78
N ILE A 81 14.67 -6.60 4.00
CA ILE A 81 15.61 -7.47 4.73
C ILE A 81 16.95 -7.56 3.99
N GLU A 82 16.95 -7.75 2.66
CA GLU A 82 18.17 -7.73 1.84
C GLU A 82 18.91 -6.39 1.98
N LEU A 83 18.17 -5.28 1.90
CA LEU A 83 18.73 -3.94 2.02
C LEU A 83 19.42 -3.77 3.38
N VAL A 84 18.73 -4.02 4.50
CA VAL A 84 19.30 -3.82 5.84
C VAL A 84 20.51 -4.73 6.14
N HIS A 85 20.60 -5.91 5.52
CA HIS A 85 21.78 -6.77 5.62
C HIS A 85 23.04 -6.16 5.00
N LEU A 86 22.90 -5.29 3.99
CA LEU A 86 24.06 -4.59 3.42
C LEU A 86 24.77 -3.73 4.48
N ALA A 87 24.08 -3.32 5.54
CA ALA A 87 24.61 -2.47 6.60
C ALA A 87 25.42 -3.24 7.66
N ASP A 88 25.20 -4.55 7.82
CA ASP A 88 25.78 -5.35 8.92
C ASP A 88 27.32 -5.32 8.95
N LYS A 89 27.95 -5.26 7.76
CA LYS A 89 29.42 -5.29 7.60
C LYS A 89 30.04 -3.92 7.32
N ARG A 90 29.28 -2.84 7.44
CA ARG A 90 29.71 -1.48 7.07
C ARG A 90 30.03 -0.65 8.31
N PRO A 91 30.95 0.33 8.22
CA PRO A 91 31.23 1.24 9.31
C PRO A 91 30.15 2.34 9.38
N ILE A 92 28.96 1.97 9.85
CA ILE A 92 27.84 2.89 10.05
C ILE A 92 27.69 3.31 11.51
N ARG A 93 27.03 4.44 11.73
CA ARG A 93 26.63 4.93 13.05
C ARG A 93 25.76 3.94 13.83
N GLU A 94 25.95 3.90 15.15
CA GLU A 94 25.34 2.89 16.04
C GLU A 94 23.81 2.97 16.10
N ASP A 95 23.26 4.17 16.11
CA ASP A 95 21.81 4.41 16.07
C ASP A 95 21.16 3.94 14.76
N LEU A 96 21.85 4.08 13.62
CA LEU A 96 21.42 3.47 12.36
C LEU A 96 21.51 1.94 12.43
N ARG A 97 22.59 1.38 12.98
CA ARG A 97 22.72 -0.09 13.16
C ARG A 97 21.62 -0.68 14.04
N ASN A 98 21.23 0.02 15.10
CA ASN A 98 20.12 -0.38 15.96
C ASN A 98 18.79 -0.33 15.22
N LEU A 99 18.57 0.71 14.41
CA LEU A 99 17.37 0.84 13.59
C LEU A 99 17.27 -0.29 12.55
N THR A 100 18.35 -0.60 11.83
CA THR A 100 18.35 -1.65 10.80
C THR A 100 18.09 -3.03 11.39
N ALA A 101 18.66 -3.32 12.57
CA ALA A 101 18.39 -4.56 13.30
C ALA A 101 16.91 -4.67 13.73
N ALA A 102 16.32 -3.57 14.22
CA ALA A 102 14.91 -3.53 14.60
C ALA A 102 13.98 -3.69 13.38
N ILE A 103 14.32 -3.08 12.26
CA ILE A 103 13.59 -3.23 10.99
C ILE A 103 13.62 -4.70 10.54
N ARG A 104 14.80 -5.34 10.51
CA ARG A 104 14.94 -6.75 10.12
C ARG A 104 14.04 -7.66 10.95
N LEU A 105 14.15 -7.58 12.28
CA LEU A 105 13.37 -8.43 13.19
C LEU A 105 11.86 -8.23 13.00
N THR A 106 11.43 -6.97 12.87
CA THR A 106 10.02 -6.64 12.65
C THR A 106 9.54 -7.24 11.33
N GLN A 107 10.29 -7.05 10.25
CA GLN A 107 9.89 -7.54 8.93
C GLN A 107 9.87 -9.06 8.84
N GLU A 108 10.76 -9.78 9.53
CA GLU A 108 10.75 -11.24 9.62
C GLU A 108 9.47 -11.74 10.31
N GLN A 109 9.07 -11.12 11.42
CA GLN A 109 7.83 -11.47 12.14
C GLN A 109 6.59 -11.19 11.31
N GLU A 110 6.57 -10.06 10.58
CA GLU A 110 5.46 -9.69 9.71
C GLU A 110 5.36 -10.63 8.50
N LEU A 111 6.48 -11.08 7.93
CA LEU A 111 6.50 -12.10 6.89
C LEU A 111 5.81 -13.40 7.31
N ASP A 112 6.09 -13.88 8.53
CA ASP A 112 5.47 -15.10 9.05
C ASP A 112 3.95 -14.93 9.24
N GLN A 113 3.52 -13.76 9.71
CA GLN A 113 2.11 -13.45 9.85
C GLN A 113 1.38 -13.38 8.49
N MET A 114 2.00 -12.77 7.47
CA MET A 114 1.42 -12.68 6.13
C MET A 114 1.32 -14.06 5.46
N LYS A 115 2.36 -14.89 5.58
CA LYS A 115 2.35 -16.28 5.10
C LYS A 115 1.22 -17.09 5.72
N LYS A 116 1.00 -16.90 7.03
CA LYS A 116 -0.08 -17.58 7.76
C LYS A 116 -1.45 -17.25 7.16
N TRP A 117 -1.78 -15.97 6.97
CA TRP A 117 -3.06 -15.58 6.37
C TRP A 117 -3.25 -16.13 4.96
N LEU A 118 -2.24 -16.02 4.09
CA LEU A 118 -2.33 -16.55 2.72
C LEU A 118 -2.53 -18.07 2.73
N THR A 119 -1.85 -18.79 3.61
CA THR A 119 -2.00 -20.25 3.77
C THR A 119 -3.41 -20.62 4.26
N GLU A 120 -3.92 -19.92 5.28
CA GLU A 120 -5.28 -20.10 5.80
C GLU A 120 -6.35 -19.90 4.71
N TRP A 121 -6.09 -19.03 3.75
CA TRP A 121 -6.97 -18.74 2.60
C TRP A 121 -6.68 -19.59 1.36
N SER A 122 -5.76 -20.55 1.45
CA SER A 122 -5.30 -21.37 0.33
C SER A 122 -4.83 -20.53 -0.88
N GLN A 123 -4.25 -19.36 -0.62
CA GLN A 123 -3.68 -18.47 -1.61
C GLN A 123 -2.17 -18.68 -1.72
N SER A 124 -1.60 -18.34 -2.88
CA SER A 124 -0.16 -18.38 -3.08
C SER A 124 0.55 -17.36 -2.19
N THR A 125 1.71 -17.72 -1.64
CA THR A 125 2.64 -16.79 -0.98
C THR A 125 3.54 -16.04 -1.95
N ASP A 126 3.54 -16.44 -3.21
CA ASP A 126 4.32 -15.78 -4.24
C ASP A 126 3.54 -14.62 -4.84
N VAL A 127 4.25 -13.55 -5.20
CA VAL A 127 3.70 -12.48 -6.04
C VAL A 127 3.45 -13.06 -7.43
N ASN A 128 2.29 -12.75 -8.02
CA ASN A 128 2.02 -13.15 -9.40
C ASN A 128 3.09 -12.53 -10.31
N PRO A 129 3.88 -13.33 -11.05
CA PRO A 129 4.96 -12.81 -11.87
C PRO A 129 4.47 -12.02 -13.09
N ASP A 130 3.17 -12.04 -13.42
CA ASP A 130 2.60 -11.22 -14.47
C ASP A 130 2.69 -9.72 -14.07
N PRO A 131 3.48 -8.91 -14.80
CA PRO A 131 3.59 -7.47 -14.54
C PRO A 131 2.25 -6.74 -14.61
N ASN A 132 1.27 -7.30 -15.34
CA ASN A 132 -0.06 -6.73 -15.48
C ASN A 132 -0.98 -7.11 -14.31
N ALA A 133 -0.68 -8.17 -13.56
CA ALA A 133 -1.49 -8.60 -12.42
C ALA A 133 -1.59 -7.54 -11.32
N HIS A 134 -0.60 -6.64 -11.24
CA HIS A 134 -0.55 -5.56 -10.26
C HIS A 134 -0.69 -4.16 -10.90
N ALA A 135 -0.81 -4.07 -12.23
CA ALA A 135 -0.89 -2.81 -12.97
C ALA A 135 -2.15 -2.00 -12.63
N HIS A 136 -3.27 -2.69 -12.32
CA HIS A 136 -4.52 -2.05 -11.91
C HIS A 136 -4.48 -1.44 -10.50
N HIS A 137 -3.44 -1.75 -9.71
CA HIS A 137 -3.23 -1.23 -8.35
C HIS A 137 -2.01 -0.29 -8.28
N GLY A 138 -1.70 0.37 -9.39
CA GLY A 138 -0.71 1.44 -9.44
C GLY A 138 0.72 1.00 -9.76
N GLY A 139 0.98 -0.29 -10.06
CA GLY A 139 2.30 -0.75 -10.53
C GLY A 139 3.46 -0.37 -9.61
N MET A 140 3.17 -0.17 -8.33
CA MET A 140 4.07 0.42 -7.35
C MET A 140 5.29 -0.49 -7.17
N PRO A 141 6.48 -0.07 -7.64
CA PRO A 141 7.62 -0.96 -7.71
C PRO A 141 8.17 -1.24 -6.31
N VAL A 142 8.50 -2.50 -6.04
CA VAL A 142 9.43 -2.82 -4.95
C VAL A 142 10.79 -2.23 -5.25
N THR A 143 11.62 -2.00 -4.23
CA THR A 143 13.00 -1.52 -4.46
C THR A 143 13.73 -2.44 -5.44
N ASP A 144 14.38 -1.85 -6.43
CA ASP A 144 15.07 -2.58 -7.50
C ASP A 144 16.30 -3.33 -6.97
N ALA A 145 16.50 -4.55 -7.45
CA ALA A 145 17.72 -5.33 -7.20
C ALA A 145 18.98 -4.59 -7.68
N ALA A 146 18.89 -3.85 -8.79
CA ALA A 146 20.01 -3.06 -9.30
C ALA A 146 20.42 -1.96 -8.30
N ALA A 147 19.44 -1.31 -7.65
CA ALA A 147 19.71 -0.28 -6.64
C ALA A 147 20.45 -0.86 -5.42
N LEU A 148 20.10 -2.07 -4.97
CA LEU A 148 20.84 -2.78 -3.91
C LEU A 148 22.27 -3.14 -4.36
N ALA A 149 22.42 -3.62 -5.60
CA ALA A 149 23.72 -3.97 -6.15
C ALA A 149 24.64 -2.75 -6.28
N ASP A 150 24.11 -1.61 -6.67
CA ASP A 150 24.89 -0.37 -6.78
C ASP A 150 25.25 0.20 -5.41
N LEU A 151 24.31 0.17 -4.46
CA LEU A 151 24.58 0.53 -3.06
C LEU A 151 25.69 -0.35 -2.45
N ALA A 152 25.69 -1.65 -2.74
CA ALA A 152 26.70 -2.58 -2.23
C ALA A 152 28.12 -2.28 -2.74
N LYS A 153 28.26 -1.66 -3.93
CA LYS A 153 29.55 -1.31 -4.54
C LYS A 153 30.12 0.03 -4.04
N LEU A 154 29.31 0.86 -3.37
CA LEU A 154 29.77 2.17 -2.92
C LEU A 154 30.91 2.04 -1.90
N PRO A 155 31.87 2.98 -1.89
CA PRO A 155 32.85 3.07 -0.81
C PRO A 155 32.17 3.40 0.52
N ASP A 156 32.79 3.00 1.63
CA ASP A 156 32.24 3.21 2.99
C ASP A 156 31.90 4.67 3.29
N SER A 157 32.69 5.61 2.76
CA SER A 157 32.47 7.05 2.90
C SER A 157 31.18 7.56 2.25
N GLU A 158 30.61 6.84 1.29
CA GLU A 158 29.41 7.22 0.55
C GLU A 158 28.20 6.34 0.90
N PHE A 159 28.46 5.14 1.41
CA PHE A 159 27.46 4.13 1.67
C PHE A 159 26.35 4.60 2.61
N GLU A 160 26.70 5.13 3.79
CA GLU A 160 25.69 5.43 4.81
C GLU A 160 24.63 6.41 4.30
N LYS A 161 25.07 7.47 3.61
CA LYS A 161 24.16 8.47 3.03
C LYS A 161 23.21 7.85 2.00
N GLN A 162 23.75 7.05 1.06
CA GLN A 162 22.93 6.42 0.03
C GLN A 162 22.04 5.31 0.60
N PHE A 163 22.52 4.59 1.61
CA PHE A 163 21.77 3.58 2.35
C PHE A 163 20.55 4.19 3.03
N ILE A 164 20.72 5.30 3.77
CA ILE A 164 19.62 5.99 4.44
C ILE A 164 18.60 6.49 3.40
N ALA A 165 19.07 7.06 2.28
CA ALA A 165 18.18 7.51 1.21
C ALA A 165 17.35 6.35 0.61
N LEU A 166 18.01 5.23 0.30
CA LEU A 166 17.34 4.06 -0.28
C LEU A 166 16.38 3.39 0.72
N LEU A 167 16.77 3.28 1.99
CA LEU A 167 15.91 2.74 3.04
C LEU A 167 14.70 3.65 3.28
N THR A 168 14.88 4.97 3.23
CA THR A 168 13.76 5.92 3.36
C THR A 168 12.75 5.73 2.23
N ALA A 169 13.22 5.65 0.97
CA ALA A 169 12.36 5.38 -0.18
C ALA A 169 11.64 4.02 -0.03
N HIS A 170 12.34 2.98 0.42
CA HIS A 170 11.75 1.67 0.69
C HIS A 170 10.62 1.75 1.73
N GLN A 171 10.79 2.53 2.80
CA GLN A 171 9.74 2.72 3.80
C GLN A 171 8.53 3.45 3.24
N HIS A 172 8.72 4.40 2.31
CA HIS A 172 7.61 5.10 1.64
C HIS A 172 6.75 4.13 0.83
N ASN A 173 7.37 3.26 0.02
CA ASN A 173 6.63 2.25 -0.75
C ASN A 173 5.78 1.36 0.17
N ALA A 174 6.33 0.95 1.32
CA ALA A 174 5.61 0.17 2.32
C ALA A 174 4.38 0.90 2.90
N VAL A 175 4.47 2.21 3.12
CA VAL A 175 3.33 3.04 3.56
C VAL A 175 2.26 3.09 2.47
N GLU A 176 2.64 3.27 1.22
CA GLU A 176 1.68 3.39 0.11
C GLU A 176 0.93 2.09 -0.18
N PHE A 177 1.61 0.93 -0.10
CA PHE A 177 0.94 -0.38 -0.15
C PHE A 177 -0.10 -0.52 0.97
N ALA A 178 0.27 -0.15 2.20
CA ALA A 178 -0.59 -0.28 3.36
C ALA A 178 -1.79 0.68 3.32
N LEU A 179 -1.63 1.88 2.75
CA LEU A 179 -2.75 2.81 2.54
C LEU A 179 -3.76 2.27 1.52
N THR A 180 -3.28 1.63 0.45
CA THR A 180 -4.15 0.98 -0.56
C THR A 180 -4.97 -0.13 0.09
N GLU A 181 -4.35 -0.96 0.93
CA GLU A 181 -5.05 -2.01 1.69
C GLU A 181 -6.13 -1.43 2.62
N GLY A 182 -5.82 -0.37 3.37
CA GLY A 182 -6.80 0.29 4.23
C GLY A 182 -8.05 0.74 3.46
N LYS A 183 -7.90 1.14 2.20
CA LYS A 183 -8.99 1.58 1.33
C LYS A 183 -9.76 0.42 0.70
N ASP A 184 -9.05 -0.53 0.09
CA ASP A 184 -9.63 -1.50 -0.84
C ASP A 184 -9.81 -2.90 -0.22
N GLY A 185 -9.10 -3.21 0.87
CA GLY A 185 -9.15 -4.48 1.58
C GLY A 185 -10.43 -4.70 2.38
N ALA A 186 -10.81 -5.96 2.55
CA ALA A 186 -12.01 -6.38 3.28
C ALA A 186 -11.70 -7.01 4.66
N SER A 187 -10.52 -7.59 4.84
CA SER A 187 -10.19 -8.34 6.04
C SER A 187 -9.79 -7.42 7.19
N ALA A 188 -10.64 -7.34 8.22
CA ALA A 188 -10.37 -6.56 9.43
C ALA A 188 -8.96 -6.78 10.05
N PRO A 189 -8.45 -8.02 10.21
CA PRO A 189 -7.10 -8.23 10.72
C PRO A 189 -5.99 -7.73 9.78
N VAL A 190 -6.17 -7.83 8.45
CA VAL A 190 -5.18 -7.34 7.47
C VAL A 190 -5.17 -5.82 7.42
N LYS A 191 -6.35 -5.17 7.43
CA LYS A 191 -6.45 -3.70 7.54
C LYS A 191 -5.80 -3.18 8.82
N ALA A 192 -6.04 -3.85 9.95
CA ALA A 192 -5.41 -3.50 11.23
C ALA A 192 -3.88 -3.70 11.21
N PHE A 193 -3.39 -4.66 10.42
CA PHE A 193 -1.97 -4.81 10.16
C PHE A 193 -1.42 -3.71 9.25
N ALA A 194 -2.13 -3.36 8.18
CA ALA A 194 -1.76 -2.24 7.31
C ALA A 194 -1.65 -0.92 8.09
N ASP A 195 -2.57 -0.62 9.00
CA ASP A 195 -2.49 0.55 9.88
C ASP A 195 -1.20 0.56 10.75
N LYS A 196 -0.80 -0.62 11.26
CA LYS A 196 0.45 -0.76 12.03
C LYS A 196 1.67 -0.55 11.13
N VAL A 197 1.63 -1.02 9.89
CA VAL A 197 2.67 -0.76 8.89
C VAL A 197 2.76 0.74 8.63
N VAL A 198 1.67 1.43 8.29
CA VAL A 198 1.65 2.89 8.08
C VAL A 198 2.30 3.63 9.26
N LYS A 199 1.88 3.32 10.48
CA LYS A 199 2.39 3.97 11.69
C LYS A 199 3.88 3.71 11.91
N SER A 200 4.31 2.45 11.86
CA SER A 200 5.70 2.08 12.13
C SER A 200 6.65 2.62 11.06
N ARG A 201 6.30 2.48 9.78
CA ARG A 201 7.11 2.92 8.64
C ARG A 201 7.21 4.44 8.60
N SER A 202 6.13 5.17 8.90
CA SER A 202 6.17 6.64 9.06
C SER A 202 7.13 7.10 10.16
N GLY A 203 7.14 6.40 11.31
CA GLY A 203 8.09 6.70 12.38
C GLY A 203 9.55 6.44 11.98
N GLN A 204 9.80 5.38 11.23
CA GLN A 204 11.13 5.05 10.70
C GLN A 204 11.60 6.07 9.66
N ILE A 205 10.72 6.52 8.75
CA ILE A 205 10.99 7.61 7.81
C ILE A 205 11.43 8.87 8.56
N GLN A 206 10.69 9.29 9.58
CA GLN A 206 11.05 10.48 10.37
C GLN A 206 12.43 10.36 11.03
N LEU A 207 12.79 9.16 11.48
CA LEU A 207 14.09 8.91 12.08
C LEU A 207 15.22 8.95 11.03
N LEU A 208 15.01 8.30 9.88
CA LEU A 208 15.96 8.29 8.77
C LEU A 208 16.20 9.71 8.22
N LEU A 209 15.15 10.52 8.06
CA LEU A 209 15.28 11.92 7.65
C LEU A 209 16.07 12.78 8.65
N LYS A 210 16.06 12.43 9.94
CA LYS A 210 16.94 13.08 10.94
C LYS A 210 18.38 12.66 10.81
N TYR A 211 18.65 11.42 10.38
CA TYR A 211 20.01 10.92 10.15
C TYR A 211 20.66 11.48 8.88
N GLN A 212 19.87 12.07 7.97
CA GLN A 212 20.38 12.72 6.75
C GLN A 212 20.87 14.16 6.96
N GLN A 213 20.64 14.73 8.15
CA GLN A 213 21.04 16.09 8.53
C GLN A 213 22.43 16.08 9.16
#